data_AF-A0A929ZTT7-F1
#
_entry.id   AF-A0A929ZTT7-F1
#
_cell.length_a   1.000
_cell.length_b   1.000
_cell.length_c   1.000
_cell.angle_alpha   90.00
_cell.angle_beta   90.00
_cell.angle_gamma   90.00
#
_symmetry.space_group_name_H-M   'P 1'
#
loop_
_entity.id
_entity.type
_entity.pdbx_description
1 polymer ?
#
loop_
_entity_poly.entity_id
_entity_poly.type
_entity_poly.pdbx_seq_one_letter_code
_entity_poly.pdbx_strand_id
1 'polypeptide(L)'
;KQGKWILQNRNTYLHRFIVGGEDFDFYRGRLGIVHRAKIFDKSVNFFAHDEIFIDLKKGDFARNRVYLGADIKLFNWLNPQFFYIYQSHKNHASPNNHLFVVAAIIPLGNHGFFGAKK
;
A
#
# COMPACT_ATOMS: atom_id res chain seq x y z
N LYS A 1 6.47 3.72 20.58
CA LYS A 1 6.48 2.61 21.54
C LYS A 1 6.59 1.32 20.74
N GLN A 2 7.61 0.50 21.02
CA GLN A 2 7.79 -0.83 20.41
C GLN A 2 6.66 -1.76 20.87
N GLY A 3 6.34 -2.78 20.08
CA GLY A 3 5.26 -3.73 20.39
C GLY A 3 3.85 -3.15 20.21
N LYS A 4 3.71 -1.99 19.56
CA LYS A 4 2.41 -1.35 19.35
C LYS A 4 1.75 -1.89 18.08
N TRP A 5 0.54 -2.40 18.23
CA TRP A 5 -0.40 -2.64 17.14
C TRP A 5 -1.17 -1.36 16.80
N ILE A 6 -1.33 -1.09 15.51
CA ILE A 6 -1.99 0.12 15.01
C ILE A 6 -3.00 -0.31 13.97
N LEU A 7 -4.27 -0.04 14.24
CA LEU A 7 -5.32 -0.14 13.24
C LEU A 7 -5.26 1.09 12.33
N GLN A 8 -5.32 0.87 11.03
CA GLN A 8 -5.32 1.90 10.00
C GLN A 8 -6.56 1.72 9.14
N ASN A 9 -7.26 2.82 8.89
CA ASN A 9 -8.34 2.88 7.91
C ASN A 9 -8.00 3.99 6.92
N ARG A 10 -8.20 3.73 5.62
CA ARG A 10 -8.04 4.73 4.57
C ARG A 10 -9.05 4.50 3.47
N ASN A 11 -9.81 5.54 3.16
CA ASN A 11 -10.70 5.59 2.01
C ASN A 11 -10.11 6.52 0.95
N THR A 12 -10.26 6.19 -0.32
CA THR A 12 -9.66 6.96 -1.43
C THR A 12 -10.51 6.84 -2.68
N TYR A 13 -10.71 7.95 -3.38
CA TYR A 13 -11.20 7.95 -4.76
C TYR A 13 -10.01 7.86 -5.72
N LEU A 14 -10.10 6.99 -6.72
CA LEU A 14 -9.08 6.79 -7.75
C LEU A 14 -9.71 6.94 -9.13
N HIS A 15 -9.17 7.85 -9.92
CA HIS A 15 -9.47 7.96 -11.34
C HIS A 15 -8.30 7.40 -12.15
N ARG A 16 -8.57 6.51 -13.10
CA ARG A 16 -7.57 5.91 -13.99
C ARG A 16 -7.89 6.27 -15.43
N PHE A 17 -6.97 7.01 -16.03
CA PHE A 17 -6.97 7.32 -17.45
C PHE A 17 -6.49 6.11 -18.27
N ILE A 18 -7.22 5.73 -19.31
CA ILE A 18 -6.82 4.67 -20.25
C ILE A 18 -6.74 5.24 -21.66
N VAL A 19 -5.53 5.24 -22.23
CA VAL A 19 -5.32 5.65 -23.62
C VAL A 19 -5.98 4.63 -24.55
N GLY A 20 -6.92 5.09 -25.40
CA GLY A 20 -7.62 4.23 -26.36
C GLY A 20 -8.73 3.37 -25.76
N GLY A 21 -9.19 3.67 -24.56
CA GLY A 21 -10.30 2.96 -23.91
C GLY A 21 -11.15 3.89 -23.03
N GLU A 22 -12.04 3.31 -22.24
CA GLU A 22 -12.82 4.06 -21.26
C GLU A 22 -12.05 4.23 -19.95
N ASP A 23 -12.07 5.45 -19.42
CA ASP A 23 -11.53 5.75 -18.09
C ASP A 23 -12.33 5.04 -16.99
N PHE A 24 -11.68 4.81 -15.84
CA PHE A 24 -12.31 4.15 -14.70
C PHE A 24 -12.26 5.00 -13.43
N ASP A 25 -13.36 4.94 -12.69
CA ASP A 25 -13.53 5.57 -11.39
C ASP A 25 -13.72 4.48 -10.33
N PHE A 26 -12.83 4.47 -9.34
CA PHE A 26 -12.89 3.50 -8.24
C PHE A 26 -12.99 4.20 -6.90
N TYR A 27 -13.89 3.71 -6.06
CA TYR A 27 -13.73 3.85 -4.62
C TYR A 27 -12.82 2.73 -4.10
N ARG A 28 -11.83 3.11 -3.28
CA ARG A 28 -10.98 2.17 -2.56
C ARG A 28 -11.16 2.35 -1.06
N GLY A 29 -11.62 1.31 -0.39
CA GLY A 29 -11.57 1.19 1.07
C GLY A 29 -10.40 0.30 1.47
N ARG A 30 -9.60 0.72 2.45
CA ARG A 30 -8.50 -0.06 3.01
C ARG A 30 -8.62 -0.14 4.52
N LEU A 31 -8.64 -1.36 5.04
CA LEU A 31 -8.42 -1.66 6.45
C LEU A 31 -7.05 -2.31 6.62
N GLY A 32 -6.35 -1.94 7.68
CA GLY A 32 -4.98 -2.38 7.85
C GLY A 32 -4.57 -2.48 9.30
N ILE A 33 -3.65 -3.40 9.58
CA ILE A 33 -2.97 -3.49 10.85
C ILE A 33 -1.47 -3.35 10.65
N VAL A 34 -0.84 -2.57 11.52
CA VAL A 34 0.62 -2.38 11.53
C VAL A 34 1.17 -2.72 12.90
N HIS A 35 2.15 -3.61 12.94
CA HIS A 35 2.93 -3.94 14.13
C HIS A 35 4.32 -3.32 14.05
N ARG A 36 4.67 -2.49 15.04
CA ARG A 36 6.00 -1.88 15.12
C ARG A 36 6.93 -2.69 16.02
N ALA A 37 7.94 -3.28 15.40
CA ALA A 37 9.00 -4.01 16.09
C ALA A 37 10.34 -3.29 15.96
N LYS A 38 11.32 -3.73 16.76
CA LYS A 38 12.72 -3.39 16.60
C LYS A 38 13.48 -4.69 16.39
N ILE A 39 14.21 -4.79 15.28
CA ILE A 39 15.07 -5.94 14.97
C ILE A 39 16.49 -5.40 14.96
N PHE A 40 17.33 -5.92 15.86
CA PHE A 40 18.62 -5.32 16.22
C PHE A 40 18.45 -3.84 16.64
N ASP A 41 19.06 -2.90 15.92
CA ASP A 41 18.96 -1.47 16.12
C ASP A 41 17.92 -0.80 15.20
N LYS A 42 17.33 -1.54 14.24
CA LYS A 42 16.45 -1.00 13.20
C LYS A 42 14.98 -1.10 13.58
N SER A 43 14.22 -0.05 13.25
CA SER A 43 12.76 -0.05 13.37
C SER A 43 12.14 -0.74 12.17
N VAL A 44 11.28 -1.74 12.43
CA VAL A 44 10.59 -2.51 11.39
C VAL A 44 9.08 -2.40 11.61
N ASN A 45 8.35 -2.06 10.55
CA ASN A 45 6.89 -2.05 10.54
C ASN A 45 6.41 -3.25 9.73
N PHE A 46 5.86 -4.25 10.40
CA PHE A 46 5.10 -5.30 9.74
C PHE A 46 3.68 -4.81 9.49
N PHE A 47 3.16 -5.04 8.30
CA PHE A 47 1.82 -4.60 7.93
C PHE A 47 1.06 -5.72 7.23
N ALA A 48 -0.25 -5.75 7.46
CA ALA A 48 -1.20 -6.56 6.72
C ALA A 48 -2.43 -5.70 6.43
N HIS A 49 -2.78 -5.57 5.17
CA HIS A 49 -3.87 -4.72 4.70
C HIS A 49 -4.82 -5.52 3.83
N ASP A 50 -6.10 -5.19 3.95
CA ASP A 50 -7.17 -5.62 3.07
C ASP A 50 -7.77 -4.40 2.37
N GLU A 51 -7.95 -4.50 1.07
CA GLU A 51 -8.44 -3.44 0.20
C GLU A 51 -9.60 -3.95 -0.66
N ILE A 52 -10.70 -3.21 -0.62
CA ILE A 52 -11.83 -3.39 -1.54
C ILE A 52 -11.83 -2.26 -2.58
N PHE A 53 -12.18 -2.61 -3.80
CA PHE A 53 -12.34 -1.67 -4.90
C PHE A 53 -13.76 -1.79 -5.45
N ILE A 54 -14.49 -0.67 -5.49
CA ILE A 54 -15.83 -0.57 -6.07
C ILE A 54 -15.71 0.29 -7.32
N ASP A 55 -16.15 -0.24 -8.45
CA ASP A 55 -16.30 0.51 -9.70
C ASP A 55 -17.50 1.45 -9.56
N LEU A 56 -17.25 2.76 -9.62
CA LEU A 56 -18.28 3.78 -9.41
C LEU A 56 -19.19 3.97 -10.61
N LYS A 57 -18.76 3.60 -11.82
CA LYS A 57 -19.60 3.67 -13.03
C LYS A 57 -20.59 2.51 -13.06
N LYS A 58 -20.14 1.31 -12.68
CA LYS A 58 -20.96 0.09 -12.68
C LYS A 58 -21.66 -0.17 -11.34
N GLY A 59 -21.24 0.49 -10.27
CA GLY A 59 -21.79 0.32 -8.92
C GLY A 59 -21.47 -1.03 -8.29
N ASP A 60 -20.37 -1.67 -8.69
CA ASP A 60 -20.12 -3.09 -8.41
C ASP A 60 -18.70 -3.34 -7.88
N PHE A 61 -18.52 -4.45 -7.18
CA PHE A 61 -17.20 -4.87 -6.69
C PHE A 61 -16.28 -5.18 -7.87
N ALA A 62 -15.19 -4.43 -7.97
CA ALA A 62 -14.20 -4.61 -9.02
C ALA A 62 -13.13 -5.63 -8.62
N ARG A 63 -12.59 -5.51 -7.40
CA ARG A 63 -11.45 -6.29 -6.91
C ARG A 63 -11.37 -6.28 -5.39
N ASN A 64 -10.89 -7.39 -4.83
CA ASN A 64 -10.35 -7.45 -3.47
C ASN A 64 -8.84 -7.68 -3.51
N ARG A 65 -8.12 -7.09 -2.58
CA ARG A 65 -6.66 -7.18 -2.50
C ARG A 65 -6.22 -7.25 -1.06
N VAL A 66 -5.51 -8.33 -0.72
CA VAL A 66 -4.82 -8.47 0.55
C VAL A 66 -3.33 -8.35 0.29
N TYR A 67 -2.63 -7.63 1.15
CA TYR A 67 -1.17 -7.60 1.09
C TYR A 67 -0.53 -7.51 2.45
N LEU A 68 0.58 -8.21 2.59
CA LEU A 68 1.34 -8.32 3.83
C LEU A 68 2.81 -8.11 3.55
N GLY A 69 3.51 -7.48 4.48
CA GLY A 69 4.91 -7.15 4.27
C GLY A 69 5.56 -6.44 5.42
N ALA A 70 6.77 -5.95 5.15
CA ALA A 70 7.60 -5.23 6.09
C ALA A 70 8.21 -3.98 5.44
N ASP A 71 8.24 -2.89 6.20
CA ASP A 71 8.97 -1.66 5.92
C ASP A 71 10.08 -1.51 6.97
N ILE A 72 11.32 -1.43 6.52
CA ILE A 72 12.49 -1.38 7.39
C ILE A 72 13.09 0.01 7.30
N LYS A 73 13.18 0.72 8.44
CA LYS A 73 13.94 1.96 8.51
C LYS A 73 15.42 1.66 8.61
N LEU A 74 16.02 1.31 7.48
CA LEU A 74 17.39 0.81 7.41
C LEU A 74 18.41 1.94 7.49
N PHE A 75 18.22 2.98 6.67
CA PHE A 75 19.02 4.20 6.64
C PHE A 75 18.14 5.43 6.71
N ASN A 76 18.71 6.59 7.07
CA ASN A 76 17.95 7.85 7.04
C ASN A 76 17.48 8.21 5.62
N TRP A 77 18.14 7.73 4.58
CA TRP A 77 17.84 8.05 3.19
C TRP A 77 17.14 6.91 2.42
N LEU A 78 16.95 5.74 3.05
CA LEU A 78 16.37 4.58 2.37
C LEU A 78 15.66 3.65 3.35
N ASN A 79 14.39 3.38 3.05
CA ASN A 79 13.60 2.35 3.69
C ASN A 79 13.25 1.27 2.65
N PRO A 80 13.92 0.11 2.66
CA PRO A 80 13.46 -1.00 1.84
C PRO A 80 12.12 -1.52 2.35
N GLN A 81 11.25 -1.89 1.41
CA GLN A 81 9.95 -2.48 1.67
C GLN A 81 9.81 -3.77 0.86
N PHE A 82 9.35 -4.81 1.52
CA PHE A 82 9.09 -6.12 0.92
C PHE A 82 7.66 -6.49 1.23
N PHE A 83 6.87 -6.83 0.20
CA PHE A 83 5.49 -7.24 0.43
C PHE A 83 4.99 -8.17 -0.64
N TYR A 84 4.07 -9.02 -0.22
CA TYR A 84 3.33 -9.92 -1.08
C TYR A 84 1.91 -9.39 -1.21
N ILE A 85 1.40 -9.40 -2.44
CA ILE A 85 0.03 -9.03 -2.78
C ILE A 85 -0.68 -10.25 -3.33
N TYR A 86 -1.83 -10.55 -2.75
CA TYR A 86 -2.85 -11.37 -3.37
C TYR A 86 -4.02 -10.48 -3.80
N GLN A 87 -4.48 -10.65 -5.04
CA GLN A 87 -5.62 -9.90 -5.55
C GLN A 87 -6.58 -10.81 -6.32
N SER A 88 -7.88 -10.62 -6.12
CA SER A 88 -8.92 -11.30 -6.89
C SER A 88 -9.72 -10.28 -7.68
N HIS A 89 -9.83 -10.50 -8.99
CA HIS A 89 -10.67 -9.68 -9.86
C HIS A 89 -12.01 -10.37 -10.05
N LYS A 90 -13.08 -9.57 -10.13
CA LYS A 90 -14.36 -10.08 -10.61
C LYS A 90 -14.15 -10.66 -12.02
N ASN A 91 -14.68 -11.87 -12.27
CA ASN A 91 -14.57 -12.63 -13.52
C ASN A 91 -13.18 -13.18 -13.88
N HIS A 92 -12.25 -13.33 -12.92
CA HIS A 92 -10.92 -13.93 -13.18
C HIS A 92 -10.13 -13.27 -14.34
N ALA A 93 -10.42 -12.00 -14.65
CA ALA A 93 -9.93 -11.32 -15.84
C ALA A 93 -8.39 -11.15 -15.91
N SER A 94 -7.67 -11.51 -14.84
CA SER A 94 -6.20 -11.55 -14.83
C SER A 94 -5.73 -12.82 -14.12
N PRO A 95 -4.83 -13.61 -14.73
CA PRO A 95 -4.25 -14.79 -14.09
C PRO A 95 -3.22 -14.42 -13.00
N ASN A 96 -2.70 -13.18 -13.01
CA ASN A 96 -1.67 -12.73 -12.08
C ASN A 96 -2.29 -12.14 -10.80
N ASN A 97 -2.81 -13.07 -9.98
CA ASN A 97 -3.39 -12.77 -8.68
C ASN A 97 -2.35 -12.67 -7.56
N HIS A 98 -1.10 -13.03 -7.84
CA HIS A 98 -0.01 -13.09 -6.89
C HIS A 98 1.14 -12.19 -7.36
N LEU A 99 1.62 -11.30 -6.49
CA LEU A 99 2.75 -10.42 -6.80
C LEU A 99 3.67 -10.28 -5.59
N PHE A 100 4.96 -10.51 -5.80
CA PHE A 100 6.00 -10.16 -4.84
C PHE A 100 6.62 -8.82 -5.25
N VAL A 101 6.67 -7.88 -4.30
CA VAL A 101 7.22 -6.55 -4.53
C VAL A 101 8.40 -6.32 -3.61
N VAL A 102 9.49 -5.87 -4.22
CA VAL A 102 10.64 -5.27 -3.54
C VAL A 102 10.67 -3.81 -3.95
N ALA A 103 10.58 -2.91 -2.98
CA ALA A 103 10.58 -1.48 -3.21
C ALA A 103 11.65 -0.79 -2.37
N ALA A 104 12.25 0.25 -2.94
CA ALA A 104 13.16 1.16 -2.25
C ALA A 104 12.43 2.49 -2.03
N ILE A 105 12.15 2.85 -0.78
CA ILE A 105 11.48 4.11 -0.46
C ILE A 105 12.54 5.12 -0.04
N ILE A 106 12.69 6.20 -0.82
CA ILE A 106 13.58 7.32 -0.50
C ILE A 106 12.74 8.43 0.16
N PRO A 107 12.88 8.67 1.49
CA PRO A 107 12.15 9.72 2.17
C PRO A 107 12.74 11.09 1.82
N LEU A 108 12.08 11.81 0.91
CA LEU A 108 12.52 13.13 0.43
C LEU A 108 12.67 14.20 1.52
N GLY A 109 11.97 14.06 2.65
CA GLY A 109 12.08 14.98 3.79
C GLY A 109 13.49 15.04 4.40
N ASN A 110 14.29 13.97 4.25
CA ASN A 110 15.66 13.93 4.77
C ASN A 110 16.70 14.48 3.78
N HIS A 111 16.28 14.85 2.57
CA HIS A 111 17.14 15.37 1.49
C HIS A 111 16.94 16.88 1.25
N GLY A 112 16.30 17.60 2.17
CA GLY A 112 16.17 19.06 2.10
C GLY A 112 15.19 19.61 1.05
N PHE A 113 14.62 18.76 0.17
CA PHE A 113 13.62 19.17 -0.82
C PHE A 113 12.36 19.80 -0.21
N PHE A 114 12.02 19.39 1.02
CA PHE A 114 10.91 19.95 1.80
C PHE A 114 11.40 20.69 3.04
N GLY A 115 12.51 21.42 2.92
CA GLY A 115 13.04 22.27 3.98
C GLY A 115 12.05 23.35 4.41
N ALA A 116 11.12 23.00 5.28
CA ALA A 116 10.44 23.96 6.13
C ALA A 116 11.49 24.46 7.12
N LYS A 117 12.06 25.64 6.84
CA LYS A 117 12.62 26.48 7.89
C LYS A 117 11.53 26.68 8.94
N LYS A 118 11.80 26.26 10.17
CA LYS A 118 11.29 26.91 11.37
C LYS A 118 12.48 27.14 12.27
#